data_AF-A0A364P3C3-F1
#
_entry.id   AF-A0A364P3C3-F1
#
_cell.length_a   1.000
_cell.length_b   1.000
_cell.length_c   1.000
_cell.angle_alpha   90.00
_cell.angle_beta   90.00
_cell.angle_gamma   90.00
#
_symmetry.space_group_name_H-M   'P 1'
#
loop_
_entity.id
_entity.type
_entity.pdbx_description
1 polymer ?
#
loop_
_entity_poly.entity_id
_entity_poly.type
_entity_poly.pdbx_seq_one_letter_code
_entity_poly.pdbx_strand_id
1 'polypeptide(L)'
;MERRRGTREQNQKLQAVSEEIDRLRAIISVLAFEPLPEGIQTRADALHVLGFAPGEFPDARTLRAKFRMLATIHHPDSNHGDHERMSQLNQAMQFLRDLL
;
A
#
# COMPACT_ATOMS: atom_id res chain seq x y z
N MET A 1 21.83 40.84 -5.37
CA MET A 1 22.29 39.92 -4.30
C MET A 1 21.11 39.12 -3.72
N GLU A 2 20.01 39.77 -3.34
CA GLU A 2 18.84 39.12 -2.69
C GLU A 2 18.17 38.01 -3.51
N ARG A 3 17.98 38.18 -4.83
CA ARG A 3 17.41 37.11 -5.68
C ARG A 3 18.21 35.80 -5.64
N ARG A 4 19.55 35.88 -5.62
CA ARG A 4 20.42 34.69 -5.53
C ARG A 4 20.38 34.01 -4.16
N ARG A 5 20.09 34.79 -3.09
CA ARG A 5 19.91 34.27 -1.73
C ARG A 5 18.57 33.54 -1.59
N GLY A 6 17.49 34.12 -2.12
CA GLY A 6 16.17 33.48 -2.15
C GLY A 6 16.17 32.15 -2.91
N THR A 7 16.84 32.07 -4.06
CA THR A 7 16.98 30.81 -4.82
C THR A 7 17.78 29.76 -4.06
N ARG A 8 18.83 30.14 -3.32
CA ARG A 8 19.61 29.20 -2.50
C ARG A 8 18.81 28.66 -1.33
N GLU A 9 18.10 29.52 -0.60
CA GLU A 9 17.25 29.11 0.52
C GLU A 9 16.10 28.22 0.04
N GLN A 10 15.55 28.49 -1.15
CA GLN A 10 14.52 27.65 -1.76
C GLN A 10 15.07 26.28 -2.19
N ASN A 11 16.27 26.23 -2.78
CA ASN A 11 16.92 24.97 -3.12
C ASN A 11 17.27 24.12 -1.89
N GLN A 12 17.72 24.76 -0.80
CA GLN A 12 17.98 24.06 0.47
C GLN A 12 16.70 23.46 1.06
N LYS A 13 15.58 24.20 1.03
CA LYS A 13 14.28 23.68 1.46
C LYS A 13 13.81 22.50 0.61
N LEU A 14 13.96 22.60 -0.72
CA LEU A 14 13.61 21.50 -1.63
C LEU A 14 14.46 20.25 -1.37
N GLN A 15 15.75 20.43 -1.11
CA GLN A 15 16.64 19.33 -0.77
C GLN A 15 16.21 18.65 0.55
N ALA A 16 15.95 19.43 1.60
CA ALA A 16 15.51 18.89 2.88
C ALA A 16 14.18 18.11 2.78
N VAL A 17 13.23 18.60 1.97
CA VAL A 17 11.96 17.89 1.69
C VAL A 17 12.21 16.60 0.91
N SER A 18 13.11 16.60 -0.08
CA SER A 18 13.46 15.40 -0.83
C SER A 18 14.07 14.33 0.08
N GLU A 19 15.01 14.73 0.94
CA GLU A 19 15.65 13.82 1.90
C GLU A 19 14.63 13.23 2.90
N GLU A 20 13.64 14.02 3.31
CA GLU A 20 12.55 13.52 4.17
C GLU A 20 11.64 12.53 3.44
N ILE A 21 11.30 12.78 2.18
CA ILE A 21 10.54 11.84 1.34
C ILE A 21 11.28 10.51 1.21
N ASP A 22 12.60 10.55 1.00
CA ASP A 22 13.41 9.34 0.85
C ASP A 22 13.50 8.55 2.17
N ARG A 23 13.62 9.24 3.31
CA ARG A 23 13.53 8.60 4.63
C ARG A 23 12.17 7.93 4.86
N LEU A 24 11.08 8.61 4.55
CA LEU A 24 9.73 8.06 4.69
C LEU A 24 9.53 6.84 3.78
N ARG A 25 10.02 6.89 2.54
CA ARG A 25 9.99 5.75 1.61
C ARG A 25 10.76 4.55 2.16
N ALA A 26 11.94 4.76 2.74
CA ALA A 26 12.72 3.68 3.36
C ALA A 26 11.98 3.05 4.54
N ILE A 27 11.37 3.85 5.41
CA ILE A 27 10.56 3.37 6.54
C ILE A 27 9.36 2.56 6.03
N ILE A 28 8.64 3.10 5.03
CA ILE A 28 7.49 2.41 4.42
C ILE A 28 7.93 1.07 3.81
N SER A 29 9.07 1.01 3.13
CA SER A 29 9.58 -0.24 2.55
C SER A 29 9.80 -1.34 3.60
N VAL A 30 10.22 -0.98 4.82
CA VAL A 30 10.44 -1.95 5.91
C VAL A 30 9.11 -2.41 6.53
N LEU A 31 8.10 -1.53 6.55
CA LEU A 31 6.79 -1.81 7.15
C LEU A 31 5.77 -2.38 6.16
N ALA A 32 6.06 -2.30 4.86
CA ALA A 32 5.18 -2.80 3.83
C ALA A 32 5.05 -4.31 3.95
N PHE A 33 3.80 -4.80 3.85
CA PHE A 33 3.55 -6.23 3.72
C PHE A 33 4.32 -6.81 2.52
N GLU A 34 4.69 -8.09 2.62
CA GLU A 34 5.30 -8.82 1.51
C GLU A 34 4.28 -9.78 0.91
N PRO A 35 4.06 -9.77 -0.42
CA PRO A 35 3.21 -10.74 -1.10
C PRO A 35 3.45 -12.17 -0.59
N LEU A 36 2.37 -12.92 -0.37
CA LEU A 36 2.47 -14.34 -0.02
C LEU A 36 3.12 -15.13 -1.16
N PRO A 37 4.25 -15.86 -0.94
CA PRO A 37 4.98 -16.52 -2.04
C PRO A 37 4.14 -17.53 -2.82
N GLU A 38 3.29 -18.27 -2.12
CA GLU A 38 2.40 -19.30 -2.71
C GLU A 38 1.01 -18.73 -3.05
N GLY A 39 0.84 -17.41 -2.97
CA GLY A 39 -0.47 -16.77 -3.06
C GLY A 39 -1.41 -17.17 -1.92
N ILE A 40 -2.71 -16.99 -2.14
CA ILE A 40 -3.75 -17.23 -1.14
C ILE A 40 -4.22 -18.68 -1.20
N GLN A 41 -4.04 -19.41 -0.09
CA GLN A 41 -4.43 -20.82 0.03
C GLN A 41 -5.58 -21.01 1.03
N THR A 42 -5.72 -20.09 1.99
CA THR A 42 -6.68 -20.19 3.09
C THR A 42 -7.48 -18.90 3.30
N ARG A 43 -8.56 -19.00 4.07
CA ARG A 43 -9.31 -17.82 4.53
C ARG A 43 -8.44 -16.87 5.35
N ALA A 44 -7.51 -17.41 6.15
CA ALA A 44 -6.59 -16.63 6.94
C ALA A 44 -5.66 -15.80 6.05
N ASP A 45 -5.14 -16.39 4.96
CA ASP A 45 -4.32 -15.68 3.97
C ASP A 45 -5.09 -14.54 3.31
N ALA A 46 -6.32 -14.80 2.89
CA ALA A 46 -7.16 -13.79 2.26
C ALA A 46 -7.49 -12.61 3.20
N LEU A 47 -7.75 -12.89 4.47
CA LEU A 47 -7.95 -11.87 5.50
C LEU A 47 -6.65 -11.09 5.77
N HIS A 48 -5.52 -11.78 5.87
CA HIS A 48 -4.21 -11.18 6.09
C HIS A 48 -3.83 -10.22 4.96
N VAL A 49 -4.03 -10.63 3.69
CA VAL A 49 -3.79 -9.79 2.50
C VAL A 49 -4.64 -8.52 2.51
N LEU A 50 -5.89 -8.60 2.99
CA LEU A 50 -6.75 -7.43 3.18
C LEU A 50 -6.44 -6.62 4.44
N GLY A 51 -5.51 -7.06 5.29
CA GLY A 51 -5.11 -6.38 6.52
C GLY A 51 -6.12 -6.54 7.66
N PHE A 52 -6.74 -7.72 7.77
CA PHE A 52 -7.53 -8.18 8.92
C PHE A 52 -6.80 -9.29 9.68
N ALA A 53 -7.12 -9.48 10.96
CA ALA A 53 -6.64 -10.64 11.70
C ALA A 53 -7.32 -11.93 11.20
N PRO A 54 -6.65 -13.11 11.27
CA PRO A 54 -7.15 -14.36 10.69
C PRO A 54 -8.47 -14.86 11.30
N GLY A 55 -8.77 -14.45 12.54
CA GLY A 55 -9.99 -14.79 13.26
C GLY A 55 -11.14 -13.78 13.08
N GLU A 56 -10.96 -12.72 12.29
CA GLU A 56 -12.02 -11.73 12.09
C GLU A 56 -13.11 -12.24 11.13
N PHE A 57 -14.31 -11.67 11.28
CA PHE A 57 -15.49 -11.94 10.45
C PHE A 57 -16.04 -10.63 9.87
N PRO A 58 -15.26 -9.93 9.01
CA PRO A 58 -15.74 -8.70 8.39
C PRO A 58 -16.91 -9.01 7.44
N ASP A 59 -17.91 -8.14 7.43
CA ASP A 59 -19.02 -8.25 6.49
C ASP A 59 -18.59 -7.85 5.06
N ALA A 60 -19.46 -8.15 4.08
CA ALA A 60 -19.17 -7.86 2.67
C ALA A 60 -18.92 -6.36 2.40
N ARG A 61 -19.54 -5.47 3.18
CA ARG A 61 -19.34 -4.01 3.05
C ARG A 61 -17.94 -3.61 3.50
N THR A 62 -17.49 -4.15 4.63
CA THR A 62 -16.18 -3.89 5.24
C THR A 62 -15.06 -4.45 4.37
N LEU A 63 -15.21 -5.66 3.85
CA LEU A 63 -14.27 -6.25 2.88
C LEU A 63 -14.10 -5.35 1.64
N ARG A 64 -15.20 -4.93 1.01
CA ARG A 64 -15.17 -4.06 -0.17
C ARG A 64 -14.55 -2.70 0.12
N ALA A 65 -14.80 -2.12 1.29
CA ALA A 65 -14.23 -0.84 1.68
C ALA A 65 -12.71 -0.94 1.85
N LYS A 66 -12.23 -1.97 2.55
CA LYS A 66 -10.81 -2.23 2.76
C LYS A 66 -10.09 -2.51 1.44
N PHE A 67 -10.68 -3.33 0.56
CA PHE A 67 -10.15 -3.59 -0.76
C PHE A 67 -9.99 -2.31 -1.58
N ARG A 68 -11.01 -1.44 -1.68
CA ARG A 68 -10.89 -0.19 -2.45
C ARG A 68 -9.79 0.72 -1.94
N MET A 69 -9.63 0.81 -0.62
CA MET A 69 -8.55 1.59 -0.01
C MET A 69 -7.18 1.05 -0.44
N LEU A 70 -6.95 -0.25 -0.32
CA LEU A 70 -5.67 -0.88 -0.69
C LEU A 70 -5.43 -0.85 -2.20
N ALA A 71 -6.46 -1.06 -3.01
CA ALA A 71 -6.39 -0.98 -4.47
C ALA A 71 -6.02 0.44 -4.95
N THR A 72 -6.46 1.48 -4.25
CA THR A 72 -6.07 2.87 -4.57
C THR A 72 -4.57 3.11 -4.35
N ILE A 73 -3.98 2.44 -3.34
CA ILE A 73 -2.55 2.57 -3.00
C ILE A 73 -1.70 1.74 -3.97
N HIS A 74 -2.11 0.52 -4.27
CA HIS A 74 -1.31 -0.45 -5.04
C HIS A 74 -1.66 -0.52 -6.51
N HIS A 75 -2.56 0.33 -7.01
CA HIS A 75 -2.97 0.29 -8.42
C HIS A 75 -1.74 0.39 -9.33
N PRO A 76 -1.59 -0.49 -10.33
CA PRO A 76 -0.40 -0.51 -11.19
C PRO A 76 -0.17 0.81 -11.93
N ASP A 77 -1.24 1.55 -12.25
CA ASP A 77 -1.15 2.86 -12.89
C ASP A 77 -0.77 4.00 -11.93
N SER A 78 -0.58 3.73 -10.64
CA SER A 78 -0.12 4.73 -9.68
C SER A 78 1.40 4.83 -9.65
N ASN A 79 1.94 5.98 -9.27
CA ASN A 79 3.40 6.22 -9.20
C ASN A 79 4.15 5.24 -8.26
N HIS A 80 3.44 4.54 -7.37
CA HIS A 80 3.98 3.53 -6.46
C HIS A 80 3.17 2.22 -6.53
N GLY A 81 2.62 1.93 -7.71
CA GLY A 81 1.82 0.74 -7.97
C GLY A 81 2.61 -0.54 -7.76
N ASP A 82 1.91 -1.59 -7.34
CA ASP A 82 2.49 -2.91 -7.12
C ASP A 82 1.56 -3.97 -7.72
N HIS A 83 1.96 -4.48 -8.89
CA HIS A 83 1.19 -5.46 -9.65
C HIS A 83 0.94 -6.74 -8.87
N GLU A 84 1.94 -7.19 -8.10
CA GLU A 84 1.85 -8.44 -7.35
C GLU A 84 0.87 -8.28 -6.19
N ARG A 85 0.97 -7.16 -5.47
CA ARG A 85 0.01 -6.80 -4.42
C ARG A 85 -1.40 -6.66 -4.94
N MET A 86 -1.58 -5.97 -6.06
CA MET A 86 -2.90 -5.83 -6.67
C MET A 86 -3.48 -7.19 -7.08
N SER A 87 -2.65 -8.09 -7.61
CA SER A 87 -3.05 -9.47 -7.93
C SER A 87 -3.55 -10.22 -6.68
N GLN A 88 -2.80 -10.17 -5.57
CA GLN A 88 -3.21 -10.82 -4.33
C GLN A 88 -4.46 -10.20 -3.70
N LEU A 89 -4.62 -8.87 -3.77
CA LEU A 89 -5.85 -8.20 -3.30
C LEU A 89 -7.08 -8.69 -4.07
N ASN A 90 -6.96 -8.87 -5.39
CA ASN A 90 -8.03 -9.42 -6.22
C ASN A 90 -8.33 -10.89 -5.84
N GLN A 91 -7.29 -11.71 -5.70
CA GLN A 91 -7.43 -13.11 -5.31
C GLN A 91 -8.08 -13.25 -3.92
N ALA A 92 -7.73 -12.39 -2.95
CA ALA A 92 -8.34 -12.37 -1.62
C ALA A 92 -9.83 -12.06 -1.66
N MET A 93 -10.21 -11.01 -2.39
CA MET A 93 -11.61 -10.63 -2.52
C MET A 93 -12.45 -11.68 -3.24
N GLN A 94 -11.88 -12.38 -4.22
CA GLN A 94 -12.53 -13.49 -4.87
C GLN A 94 -12.72 -14.66 -3.90
N PHE A 95 -11.64 -15.10 -3.26
CA PHE A 95 -11.65 -16.22 -2.31
C PHE A 95 -12.68 -16.03 -1.18
N LEU A 96 -12.72 -14.83 -0.58
CA LEU A 96 -13.66 -14.54 0.51
C LEU A 96 -15.11 -14.39 0.05
N ARG A 97 -15.35 -13.97 -1.20
CA ARG A 97 -16.70 -13.92 -1.77
C ARG A 97 -17.26 -15.30 -2.06
N ASP A 98 -16.43 -16.22 -2.54
CA ASP A 98 -16.87 -17.56 -2.92
C ASP A 98 -17.20 -18.43 -1.69
N LEU A 99 -16.77 -18.00 -0.49
CA LEU A 99 -17.08 -18.62 0.80
C LEU A 99 -18.36 -18.08 1.48
N LEU A 100 -18.98 -17.03 0.94
CA LEU A 100 -20.18 -16.38 1.48
C LEU A 100 -21.42 -16.70 0.64
#